data_AF-A0AAP0FUB9-F1
#
_entry.id   AF-A0AAP0FUB9-F1
#
_cell.length_a   1.000
_cell.length_b   1.000
_cell.length_c   1.000
_cell.angle_alpha   90.00
_cell.angle_beta   90.00
_cell.angle_gamma   90.00
#
_symmetry.space_group_name_H-M   'P 1'
#
loop_
_entity.id
_entity.type
_entity.pdbx_description
1 polymer ?
#
loop_
_entity_poly.entity_id
_entity_poly.type
_entity_poly.pdbx_seq_one_letter_code
_entity_poly.pdbx_strand_id
1 'polypeptide(L)' 'MEPLERSLSAEGLTLSAIPGKGRGLIADKNFFPGDVVICQEPYASSPSKTSIELRCDWVFLKFI' A
#
# COMPACT_ATOMS: atom_id res chain seq x y z
N MET A 1 0.91 -11.22 -18.10
CA MET A 1 0.92 -10.73 -16.71
C MET A 1 0.41 -9.31 -16.72
N GLU A 2 -0.63 -9.07 -15.94
CA GLU A 2 -1.29 -7.76 -15.81
C GLU A 2 -0.34 -6.76 -15.11
N PRO A 3 -0.42 -5.44 -15.36
CA PRO A 3 0.45 -4.46 -14.72
C PRO A 3 0.56 -4.59 -13.19
N LEU A 4 -0.55 -4.87 -12.50
CA LEU A 4 -0.57 -5.08 -11.05
C LEU A 4 0.22 -6.32 -10.64
N GLU A 5 0.01 -7.44 -11.32
CA GLU A 5 0.74 -8.69 -11.06
C GLU A 5 2.25 -8.51 -11.24
N ARG A 6 2.67 -7.75 -12.27
CA ARG A 6 4.09 -7.44 -12.49
C ARG A 6 4.68 -6.59 -11.38
N SER A 7 3.96 -5.54 -10.96
CA SER A 7 4.40 -4.67 -9.88
C SER A 7 4.51 -5.41 -8.55
N LEU A 8 3.55 -6.29 -8.24
CA LEU A 8 3.58 -7.10 -7.02
C LEU A 8 4.70 -8.13 -7.05
N SER A 9 4.93 -8.77 -8.20
CA SER A 9 6.04 -9.71 -8.35
C SER A 9 7.40 -9.04 -8.13
N ALA A 10 7.56 -7.77 -8.52
CA ALA A 10 8.79 -7.01 -8.27
C ALA A 10 9.04 -6.79 -6.76
N GLU A 11 7.97 -6.71 -5.95
CA GLU A 11 8.05 -6.58 -4.50
C GLU A 11 8.16 -7.92 -3.77
N GLY A 12 8.07 -9.04 -4.49
CA GLY A 12 8.05 -10.38 -3.94
C GLY A 12 6.69 -10.80 -3.37
N LEU A 13 5.62 -10.36 -4.05
CA LEU A 13 4.24 -10.63 -3.70
C LEU A 13 3.49 -11.23 -4.91
N THR A 14 2.68 -12.24 -4.65
CA THR A 14 1.84 -12.89 -5.66
C THR A 14 0.35 -12.76 -5.32
N LEU A 15 -0.48 -12.46 -6.32
CA LEU A 15 -1.94 -12.50 -6.20
C LEU A 15 -2.43 -13.96 -6.17
N SER A 16 -3.30 -14.28 -5.23
CA SER A 16 -3.85 -15.63 -5.10
C SER A 16 -5.33 -15.60 -4.72
N ALA A 17 -6.06 -16.64 -5.11
CA ALA A 17 -7.41 -16.91 -4.63
C ALA A 17 -7.32 -17.76 -3.35
N ILE A 18 -7.59 -17.14 -2.20
CA ILE A 18 -7.53 -17.77 -0.89
C ILE A 18 -8.90 -18.37 -0.55
N PRO A 19 -9.00 -19.68 -0.28
CA PRO A 19 -10.25 -20.34 0.07
C PRO A 19 -10.97 -19.65 1.23
N GLY A 20 -12.25 -19.30 1.03
CA GLY A 20 -13.08 -18.61 2.02
C GLY A 20 -12.77 -17.13 2.24
N LYS A 21 -11.79 -16.54 1.53
CA LYS A 21 -11.38 -15.13 1.69
C LYS A 21 -11.37 -14.34 0.38
N GLY A 22 -11.54 -15.00 -0.77
CA GLY A 22 -11.51 -14.34 -2.08
C GLY A 22 -10.08 -14.09 -2.54
N ARG A 23 -9.76 -12.89 -3.02
CA ARG A 23 -8.39 -12.54 -3.48
C ARG A 23 -7.51 -12.09 -2.31
N GLY A 24 -6.24 -12.46 -2.34
CA GLY A 24 -5.25 -11.99 -1.38
C GLY A 24 -3.84 -11.95 -1.96
N LEU A 25 -2.91 -11.40 -1.17
CA LEU A 25 -1.49 -11.35 -1.48
C LEU A 25 -0.75 -12.39 -0.65
N ILE A 26 0.15 -13.11 -1.29
CA ILE A 26 1.02 -14.12 -0.67
C ILE A 26 2.47 -13.70 -0.90
N ALA A 27 3.30 -13.80 0.14
CA ALA A 27 4.72 -13.55 0.02
C ALA A 27 5.39 -14.65 -0.80
N ASP A 28 6.15 -14.28 -1.82
CA ASP A 28 7.01 -15.20 -2.59
C ASP A 28 8.48 -15.18 -2.11
N LYS A 29 8.79 -14.26 -1.19
CA LYS A 29 10.09 -14.12 -0.51
C LYS A 29 9.90 -14.04 1.00
N ASN A 30 11.02 -14.21 1.73
CA ASN A 30 11.03 -14.03 3.18
C ASN A 30 11.04 -12.53 3.54
N PHE A 31 10.29 -12.18 4.59
CA PHE A 31 10.32 -10.86 5.23
C PHE A 31 10.74 -11.01 6.69
N PHE A 32 11.47 -10.02 7.20
CA PHE A 32 11.94 -9.92 8.58
C PHE A 32 11.34 -8.70 9.29
N PRO A 33 11.35 -8.65 10.63
CA PRO A 33 10.85 -7.49 11.36
C PRO A 33 11.55 -6.19 10.93
N GLY A 34 10.75 -5.21 10.53
CA GLY A 34 11.23 -3.92 10.02
C GLY A 34 11.28 -3.83 8.49
N ASP A 35 11.12 -4.94 7.76
CA ASP A 35 11.07 -4.91 6.31
C ASP A 35 9.80 -4.23 5.80
N VAL A 36 9.96 -3.47 4.72
CA VAL A 36 8.86 -2.90 3.97
C VAL A 36 8.32 -3.95 3.01
N VAL A 37 7.08 -4.39 3.25
CA VAL A 37 6.41 -5.43 2.43
C VAL A 37 5.90 -4.85 1.11
N ILE A 38 5.36 -3.62 1.14
CA ILE A 38 4.87 -2.91 -0.04
C ILE A 38 4.85 -1.40 0.23
N CYS A 39 5.21 -0.61 -0.79
CA CYS A 39 5.01 0.83 -0.84
C CYS A 39 4.17 1.17 -2.07
N GLN A 40 3.10 1.94 -1.88
CA GLN A 40 2.21 2.34 -2.97
C GLN A 40 1.80 3.81 -2.79
N GLU A 41 1.79 4.54 -3.90
CA GLU A 41 1.19 5.87 -3.94
C GLU A 41 -0.34 5.76 -3.87
N PRO A 42 -1.01 6.67 -3.15
CA PRO A 42 -2.46 6.64 -3.05
C PRO A 42 -3.08 6.91 -4.43
N TYR A 43 -4.06 6.08 -4.82
CA TYR A 43 -4.86 6.35 -6.02
C TYR A 43 -5.64 7.68 -5.91
N ALA A 44 -6.21 7.94 -4.73
CA ALA A 44 -6.85 9.18 -4.36
C ALA A 44 -6.75 9.36 -2.84
N SER A 45 -6.65 10.60 -2.38
CA SER A 45 -6.64 10.94 -0.95
C SER A 45 -7.35 12.25 -0.70
N SER A 46 -7.93 12.41 0.50
CA SER A 46 -8.60 13.63 0.93
C SER A 46 -8.34 13.85 2.43
N PRO A 47 -8.06 15.08 2.87
CA PRO A 47 -7.91 15.40 4.28
C PRO A 47 -9.18 15.10 5.10
N SER A 48 -9.01 14.60 6.32
CA SER A 48 -10.12 14.47 7.27
C SER A 48 -10.53 15.84 7.82
N LYS A 49 -11.83 16.04 8.01
CA LYS A 49 -12.43 17.29 8.55
C LYS A 49 -11.86 17.74 9.89
N THR A 50 -11.33 16.82 10.70
CA THR A 50 -10.78 17.11 12.03
C THR A 50 -9.32 17.59 12.01
N SER A 51 -8.68 17.65 10.84
CA SER A 51 -7.24 17.93 10.72
C SER A 51 -6.89 19.25 10.02
N ILE A 52 -7.85 20.15 9.91
CA ILE A 52 -7.76 21.38 9.10
C ILE A 52 -6.76 22.40 9.66
N GLU A 53 -6.40 22.35 10.94
CA GLU A 53 -5.80 23.54 11.55
C GLU A 53 -4.37 23.86 11.08
N LEU A 54 -3.52 22.91 10.67
CA LEU A 54 -2.15 23.20 10.18
C LEU A 54 -1.55 22.09 9.30
N ARG A 55 -2.17 21.74 8.16
CA ARG A 55 -1.59 20.77 7.21
C ARG A 55 -1.67 21.21 5.75
N CYS A 56 -0.67 20.81 4.96
CA CYS A 56 -0.77 20.89 3.51
C CYS A 56 -1.63 19.73 2.98
N ASP A 57 -2.69 20.03 2.26
CA ASP A 57 -3.62 19.02 1.74
C ASP A 57 -3.01 18.11 0.66
N TRP A 58 -1.92 18.53 0.01
CA TRP A 58 -1.24 17.77 -1.04
C TRP A 58 -0.23 16.75 -0.49
N VAL A 59 0.64 17.17 0.44
CA VAL A 59 1.71 16.32 0.99
C VAL A 59 1.41 15.78 2.39
N PHE A 60 0.28 16.16 2.99
CA PHE A 60 -0.13 15.78 4.36
C PHE A 60 0.89 16.12 5.46
N LEU A 61 1.86 17.00 5.17
CA LEU A 61 2.82 17.50 6.14
C LEU A 61 2.15 18.47 7.12
N LYS A 62 2.53 18.36 8.39
CA LYS A 62 2.22 19.36 9.42
C LYS A 62 3.24 20.49 9.34
N PHE A 63 2.76 21.73 9.37
CA PHE A 63 3.62 22.88 9.59
C PHE A 63 3.82 23.04 11.11
N ILE A 64 5.08 23.02 11.56
CA ILE A 64 5.52 23.22 12.96
C ILE A 64 6.09 24.62 13.07
#